data_AF-L7TZI2-F1
#
_entry.id   AF-L7TZI2-F1
#
_cell.length_a   1.000
_cell.length_b   1.000
_cell.length_c   1.000
_cell.angle_alpha   90.00
_cell.angle_beta   90.00
_cell.angle_gamma   90.00
#
_symmetry.space_group_name_H-M   'P 1'
#
loop_
_entity.id
_entity.type
_entity.pdbx_description
1 polymer ?
#
loop_
_entity_poly.entity_id
_entity_poly.type
_entity_poly.pdbx_seq_one_letter_code
_entity_poly.pdbx_strand_id
1 'polypeptide(L)'
;MMSQDWNATNAPTAAFDSGAEHRLLNRWVGRWEGPTRTWFDPSGAPEESRTQACVEALLGGRFVRWDYHSTAMGQPHAGQLIVGFDGMEKQFTVAWVDSFHMSANMMVSTGTPREDGRVSVLGSYAAGTCDEQGVTSSQRWGWRTVIHQPDADTLVLESFNISPEGHEDRAVETRLTRRREA
;
A
#
# COMPACT_ATOMS: atom_id res chain seq x y z
N MET A 1 -16.11 -18.53 29.41
CA MET A 1 -15.35 -18.43 28.13
C MET A 1 -14.74 -17.05 28.12
N MET A 2 -13.43 -16.91 28.31
CA MET A 2 -12.78 -15.59 28.30
C MET A 2 -12.88 -15.04 26.87
N SER A 3 -13.60 -13.94 26.70
CA SER A 3 -13.49 -13.09 25.51
C SER A 3 -12.06 -12.60 25.47
N GLN A 4 -11.21 -13.22 24.66
CA GLN A 4 -9.93 -12.61 24.35
C GLN A 4 -10.25 -11.37 23.53
N ASP A 5 -10.07 -10.19 24.12
CA ASP A 5 -10.03 -8.96 23.37
C ASP A 5 -8.85 -9.06 22.40
N TRP A 6 -9.12 -9.43 21.16
CA TRP A 6 -8.11 -9.59 20.11
C TRP A 6 -7.30 -8.31 19.86
N ASN A 7 -7.80 -7.15 20.30
CA ASN A 7 -7.07 -5.88 20.30
C ASN A 7 -6.10 -5.73 21.49
N ALA A 8 -6.30 -6.44 22.60
CA ALA A 8 -5.48 -6.36 23.81
C ALA A 8 -4.17 -7.17 23.72
N THR A 9 -4.01 -8.05 22.74
CA THR A 9 -2.83 -8.92 22.54
C THR A 9 -1.86 -8.41 21.47
N ASN A 10 -1.81 -7.09 21.24
CA ASN A 10 -0.76 -6.45 20.43
C ASN A 10 0.61 -6.34 21.14
N ALA A 11 0.74 -6.94 22.34
CA ALA A 11 1.97 -6.94 23.10
C ALA A 11 3.03 -7.87 22.47
N PRO A 12 4.28 -7.38 22.27
CA PRO A 12 5.41 -8.21 21.88
C PRO A 12 5.62 -9.42 22.80
N THR A 13 5.87 -10.61 22.25
CA THR A 13 6.34 -11.78 23.04
C THR A 13 7.78 -11.64 23.52
N ALA A 14 8.57 -10.78 22.87
CA ALA A 14 9.92 -10.40 23.25
C ALA A 14 10.15 -8.90 23.01
N ALA A 15 11.10 -8.30 23.73
CA ALA A 15 11.50 -6.92 23.51
C ALA A 15 11.86 -6.70 22.03
N PHE A 16 11.33 -5.63 21.44
CA PHE A 16 11.52 -5.29 20.04
C PHE A 16 12.41 -4.07 19.93
N ASP A 17 13.59 -4.23 19.34
CA ASP A 17 14.46 -3.10 19.01
C ASP A 17 13.96 -2.42 17.73
N SER A 18 13.32 -1.27 17.89
CA SER A 18 12.81 -0.49 16.76
C SER A 18 13.96 0.20 16.03
N GLY A 19 14.53 -0.48 15.04
CA GLY A 19 15.50 0.09 14.08
C GLY A 19 14.96 1.32 13.32
N ALA A 20 15.80 1.94 12.50
CA ALA A 20 15.44 3.16 11.76
C ALA A 20 14.24 2.96 10.82
N GLU A 21 14.13 1.78 10.23
CA GLU A 21 13.08 1.36 9.31
C GLU A 21 11.73 1.22 10.03
N HIS A 22 11.72 0.63 11.22
CA HIS A 22 10.50 0.54 12.03
C HIS A 22 10.07 1.93 12.53
N ARG A 23 11.02 2.78 12.93
CA ARG A 23 10.69 4.18 13.25
C ARG A 23 10.12 4.92 12.04
N LEU A 24 10.63 4.68 10.83
CA LEU A 24 10.06 5.21 9.59
C LEU A 24 8.60 4.79 9.40
N LEU A 25 8.30 3.49 9.50
CA LEU A 25 6.93 2.99 9.37
C LEU A 25 5.98 3.62 10.40
N ASN A 26 6.41 3.69 11.67
CA ASN A 26 5.57 4.22 12.74
C ASN A 26 5.27 5.72 12.62
N ARG A 27 6.05 6.50 11.85
CA ARG A 27 5.71 7.93 11.59
C ARG A 27 4.44 8.10 10.75
N TRP A 28 4.05 7.08 10.00
CA TRP A 28 2.84 7.09 9.19
C TRP A 28 1.58 6.92 10.03
N VAL A 29 1.68 6.42 11.26
CA VAL A 29 0.54 6.19 12.16
C VAL A 29 -0.30 7.46 12.31
N GLY A 30 -1.61 7.32 12.16
CA GLY A 30 -2.56 8.42 12.23
C GLY A 30 -3.73 8.29 11.25
N ARG A 31 -4.59 9.30 11.28
CA ARG A 31 -5.71 9.44 10.34
C ARG A 31 -5.33 10.43 9.24
N TRP A 32 -5.75 10.14 8.02
CA TRP A 32 -5.33 10.84 6.82
C TRP A 32 -6.50 11.02 5.85
N GLU A 33 -6.51 12.08 5.08
CA GLU A 33 -7.44 12.24 3.95
C GLU A 33 -6.85 13.12 2.85
N GLY A 34 -7.24 12.90 1.60
CA GLY A 34 -6.75 13.72 0.50
C GLY A 34 -7.11 13.17 -0.87
N PRO A 35 -6.66 13.83 -1.94
CA PRO A 35 -6.91 13.39 -3.30
C PRO A 35 -6.17 12.10 -3.65
N THR A 36 -6.84 11.29 -4.47
CA THR A 36 -6.26 10.18 -5.22
C THR A 36 -6.52 10.42 -6.70
N ARG A 37 -5.50 10.15 -7.51
CA ARG A 37 -5.55 10.14 -8.96
C ARG A 37 -5.23 8.73 -9.46
N THR A 38 -6.07 8.22 -10.34
CA THR A 38 -5.92 6.90 -10.95
C THR A 38 -5.88 7.03 -12.46
N TRP A 39 -4.83 6.49 -13.08
CA TRP A 39 -4.63 6.48 -14.52
C TRP A 39 -4.97 5.09 -15.06
N PHE A 40 -6.06 4.99 -15.83
CA PHE A 40 -6.42 3.77 -16.56
C PHE A 40 -5.78 3.71 -17.95
N ASP A 41 -5.53 4.89 -18.54
CA ASP A 41 -4.70 5.10 -19.71
C ASP A 41 -3.50 5.94 -19.27
N PRO A 42 -2.26 5.45 -19.41
CA PRO A 42 -1.05 6.20 -19.05
C PRO A 42 -0.91 7.56 -19.75
N SER A 43 -1.50 7.70 -20.94
CA SER A 43 -1.49 8.94 -21.74
C SER A 43 -2.70 9.85 -21.49
N GLY A 44 -3.69 9.35 -20.76
CA GLY A 44 -4.97 10.02 -20.50
C GLY A 44 -4.98 10.90 -19.24
N ALA A 45 -6.10 11.60 -19.06
CA ALA A 45 -6.37 12.29 -17.80
C ALA A 45 -6.71 11.27 -16.69
N PRO A 46 -6.25 11.49 -15.44
CA PRO A 46 -6.61 10.62 -14.34
C PRO A 46 -8.07 10.78 -13.93
N GLU A 47 -8.67 9.71 -13.42
CA GLU A 47 -9.84 9.80 -12.56
C GLU A 47 -9.42 10.36 -11.20
N GLU A 48 -10.12 11.38 -10.70
CA GLU A 48 -9.88 11.94 -9.37
C GLU A 48 -10.93 11.45 -8.36
N SER A 49 -10.46 11.07 -7.17
CA SER A 49 -11.29 10.70 -6.03
C SER A 49 -10.71 11.24 -4.74
N ARG A 50 -11.47 11.14 -3.63
CA ARG A 50 -10.99 11.51 -2.30
C ARG A 50 -10.87 10.27 -1.44
N THR A 51 -9.68 10.03 -0.93
CA THR A 51 -9.35 8.90 -0.06
C THR A 51 -9.35 9.34 1.39
N GLN A 52 -9.95 8.51 2.24
CA GLN A 52 -9.76 8.55 3.70
C GLN A 52 -8.95 7.32 4.11
N ALA A 53 -7.99 7.50 5.01
CA ALA A 53 -7.14 6.42 5.47
C ALA A 53 -6.85 6.47 6.97
N CYS A 54 -6.59 5.30 7.54
CA CYS A 54 -6.13 5.13 8.91
C CYS A 54 -4.89 4.22 8.88
N VAL A 55 -3.80 4.68 9.48
CA VAL A 55 -2.58 3.88 9.65
C VAL A 55 -2.43 3.56 11.13
N GLU A 56 -2.39 2.27 11.46
CA GLU A 56 -2.27 1.75 12.82
C GLU A 56 -0.99 0.93 12.98
N ALA A 57 -0.33 1.08 14.13
CA ALA A 57 0.78 0.21 14.49
C ALA A 57 0.25 -1.17 14.93
N LEU A 58 0.89 -2.24 14.47
CA LEU A 58 0.57 -3.61 14.87
C LEU A 58 1.72 -4.22 15.68
N LEU A 59 1.36 -5.09 16.63
CA LEU A 59 2.30 -5.96 17.36
C LEU A 59 3.49 -5.18 17.98
N GLY A 60 3.20 -4.03 18.59
CA GLY A 60 4.19 -3.16 19.23
C GLY A 60 5.04 -2.34 18.25
N GLY A 61 4.49 -2.00 17.06
CA GLY A 61 5.17 -1.17 16.05
C GLY A 61 6.10 -1.95 15.12
N ARG A 62 5.98 -3.28 15.07
CA ARG A 62 6.70 -4.15 14.13
C ARG A 62 6.21 -4.01 12.69
N PHE A 63 4.90 -3.81 12.57
CA PHE A 63 4.22 -3.57 11.31
C PHE A 63 3.34 -2.35 11.44
N VAL A 64 2.93 -1.82 10.30
CA VAL A 64 1.80 -0.88 10.22
C VAL A 64 0.74 -1.46 9.30
N ARG A 65 -0.53 -1.31 9.68
CA ARG A 65 -1.68 -1.55 8.81
C ARG A 65 -2.18 -0.20 8.33
N TRP A 66 -2.35 -0.05 7.03
CA TRP A 66 -2.96 1.12 6.42
C TRP A 66 -4.26 0.67 5.76
N ASP A 67 -5.37 1.09 6.34
CA ASP A 67 -6.73 0.93 5.81
C ASP A 67 -7.11 2.17 5.01
N TYR A 68 -7.74 2.01 3.84
CA TYR A 68 -8.25 3.14 3.06
C TYR A 68 -9.61 2.88 2.43
N HIS A 69 -10.36 3.97 2.24
CA HIS A 69 -11.64 4.01 1.53
C HIS A 69 -11.64 5.18 0.54
N SER A 70 -12.19 4.95 -0.65
CA SER A 70 -12.26 5.91 -1.75
C SER A 70 -13.38 5.53 -2.73
N THR A 71 -13.36 6.11 -3.92
CA THR A 71 -14.17 5.72 -5.06
C THR A 71 -13.29 5.38 -6.25
N ALA A 72 -13.70 4.39 -7.04
CA ALA A 72 -13.09 4.03 -8.32
C ALA A 72 -14.20 3.68 -9.32
N MET A 73 -14.15 4.22 -10.53
CA MET A 73 -15.18 4.03 -11.56
C MET A 73 -16.60 4.32 -11.05
N GLY A 74 -16.73 5.33 -10.18
CA GLY A 74 -18.00 5.71 -9.55
C GLY A 74 -18.54 4.75 -8.49
N GLN A 75 -17.81 3.70 -8.12
CA GLN A 75 -18.20 2.74 -7.09
C GLN A 75 -17.33 2.87 -5.82
N PRO A 76 -17.85 2.45 -4.64
CA PRO A 76 -17.04 2.38 -3.43
C PRO A 76 -15.83 1.46 -3.61
N HIS A 77 -14.66 1.93 -3.21
CA HIS A 77 -13.41 1.18 -3.25
C HIS A 77 -12.78 1.19 -1.84
N ALA A 78 -12.35 0.03 -1.36
CA ALA A 78 -11.61 -0.10 -0.12
C ALA A 78 -10.40 -1.02 -0.31
N GLY A 79 -9.36 -0.80 0.49
CA GLY A 79 -8.22 -1.70 0.51
C GLY A 79 -7.36 -1.53 1.75
N GLN A 80 -6.39 -2.42 1.87
CA GLN A 80 -5.51 -2.52 3.03
C GLN A 80 -4.10 -2.87 2.60
N LEU A 81 -3.11 -2.24 3.23
CA LEU A 81 -1.72 -2.65 3.14
C LEU A 81 -1.17 -2.94 4.53
N ILE A 82 -0.47 -4.06 4.68
CA ILE A 82 0.36 -4.34 5.85
C ILE A 82 1.81 -4.17 5.42
N VAL A 83 2.54 -3.31 6.13
CA VAL A 83 3.94 -3.00 5.85
C VAL A 83 4.80 -3.42 7.03
N GLY A 84 5.88 -4.16 6.76
CA GLY A 84 6.88 -4.54 7.74
C GLY A 84 8.30 -4.41 7.18
N PHE A 85 9.29 -4.59 8.04
CA PHE A 85 10.69 -4.66 7.66
C PHE A 85 11.33 -5.94 8.22
N ASP A 86 11.92 -6.73 7.33
CA ASP A 86 12.67 -7.93 7.71
C ASP A 86 14.10 -7.52 8.10
N GLY A 87 14.42 -7.70 9.39
CA GLY A 87 15.74 -7.36 9.92
C GLY A 87 16.87 -8.30 9.49
N MET A 88 16.55 -9.51 9.02
CA MET A 88 17.51 -10.51 8.54
C MET A 88 17.79 -10.29 7.05
N GLU A 89 16.74 -10.20 6.24
CA GLU A 89 16.83 -9.99 4.78
C GLU A 89 17.08 -8.52 4.40
N LYS A 90 16.96 -7.60 5.38
CA LYS A 90 17.13 -6.15 5.19
C LYS A 90 16.23 -5.57 4.10
N GLN A 91 14.95 -5.97 4.09
CA GLN A 91 13.98 -5.52 3.11
C GLN A 91 12.62 -5.18 3.72
N PHE A 92 11.95 -4.18 3.16
CA PHE A 92 10.53 -3.97 3.38
C PHE A 92 9.73 -5.06 2.71
N THR A 93 8.63 -5.46 3.35
CA THR A 93 7.59 -6.32 2.76
C THR A 93 6.26 -5.63 2.88
N VAL A 94 5.50 -5.60 1.79
CA VAL A 94 4.13 -5.08 1.74
C VAL A 94 3.20 -6.19 1.27
N ALA A 95 2.14 -6.45 2.02
CA ALA A 95 1.01 -7.25 1.57
C ALA A 95 -0.16 -6.31 1.29
N TRP A 96 -0.65 -6.28 0.05
CA TRP A 96 -1.75 -5.42 -0.39
C TRP A 96 -2.93 -6.25 -0.89
N VAL A 97 -4.13 -5.83 -0.47
CA VAL A 97 -5.43 -6.33 -0.90
C VAL A 97 -6.37 -5.15 -1.13
N ASP A 98 -7.30 -5.28 -2.08
CA ASP A 98 -8.34 -4.27 -2.30
C ASP A 98 -9.62 -4.89 -2.85
N SER A 99 -10.66 -4.06 -2.97
CA SER A 99 -11.97 -4.44 -3.50
C SER A 99 -12.11 -4.20 -5.01
N PHE A 100 -11.01 -3.90 -5.73
CA PHE A 100 -11.08 -3.47 -7.12
C PHE A 100 -10.00 -4.12 -8.00
N HIS A 101 -8.72 -3.79 -7.82
CA HIS A 101 -7.64 -4.27 -8.69
C HIS A 101 -7.26 -5.72 -8.45
N MET A 102 -7.36 -6.18 -7.20
CA MET A 102 -6.77 -7.44 -6.76
C MET A 102 -7.69 -8.65 -6.87
N SER A 103 -8.96 -8.46 -7.24
CA SER A 103 -9.99 -9.51 -7.21
C SER A 103 -9.99 -10.20 -5.83
N ALA A 104 -9.60 -11.48 -5.74
CA ALA A 104 -9.39 -12.20 -4.47
C ALA A 104 -7.93 -12.63 -4.25
N ASN A 105 -6.97 -11.99 -4.92
CA ASN A 105 -5.55 -12.22 -4.76
C ASN A 105 -4.93 -11.22 -3.76
N MET A 106 -3.76 -11.54 -3.24
CA MET A 106 -2.93 -10.67 -2.42
C MET A 106 -1.62 -10.39 -3.16
N MET A 107 -1.25 -9.12 -3.27
CA MET A 107 0.05 -8.75 -3.81
C MET A 107 1.05 -8.62 -2.68
N VAL A 108 2.06 -9.49 -2.71
CA VAL A 108 3.25 -9.36 -1.87
C VAL A 108 4.34 -8.66 -2.67
N SER A 109 4.89 -7.59 -2.10
CA SER A 109 5.93 -6.77 -2.70
C SER A 109 7.10 -6.63 -1.75
N THR A 110 8.32 -6.60 -2.27
CA THR A 110 9.54 -6.41 -1.46
C THR A 110 10.42 -5.30 -2.00
N GLY A 111 11.26 -4.72 -1.15
CA GLY A 111 12.22 -3.70 -1.57
C GLY A 111 13.21 -3.33 -0.48
N THR A 112 14.43 -2.99 -0.86
CA THR A 112 15.50 -2.63 0.08
C THR A 112 15.37 -1.18 0.57
N PRO A 113 15.88 -0.84 1.77
CA PRO A 113 15.94 0.53 2.25
C PRO A 113 16.69 1.46 1.31
N ARG A 114 16.21 2.70 1.24
CA ARG A 114 16.78 3.78 0.43
C ARG A 114 17.20 4.92 1.35
N GLU A 115 18.27 5.61 0.97
CA GLU A 115 18.79 6.76 1.72
C GLU A 115 17.80 7.95 1.76
N ASP A 116 16.94 8.05 0.75
CA ASP A 116 15.90 9.08 0.62
C ASP A 116 14.71 8.88 1.59
N GLY A 117 14.72 7.79 2.38
CA GLY A 117 13.66 7.47 3.33
C GLY A 117 12.33 7.05 2.69
N ARG A 118 12.30 6.83 1.36
CA ARG A 118 11.13 6.31 0.64
C ARG A 118 11.11 4.79 0.71
N VAL A 119 9.95 4.22 0.99
CA VAL A 119 9.72 2.76 0.91
C VAL A 119 9.26 2.44 -0.50
N SER A 120 10.15 1.88 -1.33
CA SER A 120 9.85 1.45 -2.69
C SER A 120 9.87 -0.07 -2.77
N VAL A 121 8.73 -0.70 -3.05
CA VAL A 121 8.59 -2.15 -3.14
C VAL A 121 8.06 -2.58 -4.50
N LEU A 122 8.48 -3.75 -4.97
CA LEU A 122 8.07 -4.33 -6.25
C LEU A 122 7.31 -5.63 -6.01
N GLY A 123 6.07 -5.67 -6.48
CA GLY A 123 5.26 -6.88 -6.61
C GLY A 123 4.96 -7.16 -8.08
N SER A 124 4.00 -8.05 -8.30
CA SER A 124 3.62 -8.48 -9.64
C SER A 124 2.25 -9.13 -9.66
N TYR A 125 1.54 -8.97 -10.76
CA TYR A 125 0.20 -9.49 -10.97
C TYR A 125 0.06 -10.09 -12.37
N ALA A 126 -0.95 -10.94 -12.57
CA ALA A 126 -1.28 -11.46 -13.89
C ALA A 126 -2.31 -10.55 -14.55
N ALA A 127 -2.02 -10.09 -15.75
CA ALA A 127 -2.95 -9.37 -16.60
C ALA A 127 -3.35 -10.29 -17.77
N GLY A 128 -4.66 -10.48 -17.95
CA GLY A 128 -5.21 -11.29 -19.02
C GLY A 128 -5.83 -10.44 -20.12
N THR A 129 -5.74 -10.91 -21.35
CA THR A 129 -6.68 -10.50 -22.41
C THR A 129 -7.79 -11.53 -22.45
N CYS A 130 -9.03 -11.10 -22.67
CA CYS A 130 -10.19 -11.98 -22.70
C CYS A 130 -10.98 -11.77 -24.00
N ASP A 131 -11.57 -12.83 -24.51
CA ASP A 131 -12.63 -12.81 -25.53
C ASP A 131 -13.93 -13.40 -24.96
N GLU A 132 -14.90 -13.70 -25.82
CA GLU A 132 -16.18 -14.31 -25.44
C GLU A 132 -16.02 -15.71 -24.83
N GLN A 133 -14.90 -16.39 -25.04
CA GLN A 133 -14.60 -17.75 -24.58
C GLN A 133 -13.73 -17.79 -23.33
N GLY A 134 -13.20 -16.64 -22.87
CA GLY A 134 -12.45 -16.50 -21.62
C GLY A 134 -11.09 -15.84 -21.82
N VAL A 135 -10.14 -16.11 -20.92
CA VAL A 135 -8.77 -15.53 -20.99
C VAL A 135 -8.02 -16.16 -22.17
N THR A 136 -7.67 -15.35 -23.17
CA THR A 136 -6.98 -15.78 -24.39
C THR A 136 -5.47 -15.71 -24.27
N SER A 137 -4.96 -14.78 -23.46
CA SER A 137 -3.55 -14.74 -23.07
C SER A 137 -3.39 -14.13 -21.69
N SER A 138 -2.32 -14.51 -21.00
CA SER A 138 -1.95 -13.88 -19.72
C SER A 138 -0.47 -13.51 -19.75
N GLN A 139 -0.18 -12.31 -19.26
CA GLN A 139 1.17 -11.80 -19.09
C GLN A 139 1.37 -11.38 -17.64
N ARG A 140 2.62 -11.45 -17.18
CA ARG A 140 2.97 -11.06 -15.82
C ARG A 140 3.51 -9.63 -15.83
N TRP A 141 2.78 -8.75 -15.17
CA TRP A 141 3.13 -7.34 -15.03
C TRP A 141 3.78 -7.10 -13.67
N GLY A 142 4.69 -6.13 -13.63
CA GLY A 142 5.22 -5.61 -12.39
C GLY A 142 4.31 -4.53 -11.81
N TRP A 143 4.31 -4.41 -10.49
CA TRP A 143 3.63 -3.34 -9.78
C TRP A 143 4.56 -2.76 -8.74
N ARG A 144 4.98 -1.52 -8.93
CA ARG A 144 5.89 -0.84 -8.01
C ARG A 144 5.09 0.13 -7.16
N THR A 145 5.19 0.02 -5.84
CA THR A 145 4.57 0.94 -4.89
C THR A 145 5.65 1.73 -4.17
N VAL A 146 5.49 3.05 -4.08
CA VAL A 146 6.36 3.96 -3.34
C VAL A 146 5.56 4.69 -2.28
N ILE A 147 5.96 4.54 -1.03
CA ILE A 147 5.35 5.22 0.11
C ILE A 147 6.40 6.14 0.74
N HIS A 148 6.03 7.39 0.97
CA HIS A 148 6.90 8.35 1.63
C HIS A 148 6.11 9.45 2.33
N GLN A 149 6.76 10.08 3.31
CA GLN A 149 6.21 11.15 4.12
C GLN A 149 7.17 12.35 4.02
N PRO A 150 6.98 13.27 3.05
CA PRO A 150 7.89 14.39 2.83
C PRO A 150 7.93 15.37 4.02
N ASP A 151 6.85 15.45 4.79
CA ASP A 151 6.72 16.27 5.99
C ASP A 151 5.75 15.61 6.99
N ALA A 152 5.63 16.17 8.20
CA ALA A 152 4.83 15.56 9.28
C ALA A 152 3.35 15.37 8.92
N ASP A 153 2.81 16.23 8.05
CA ASP A 153 1.39 16.35 7.74
C ASP A 153 1.02 15.82 6.34
N THR A 154 1.99 15.30 5.57
CA THR A 154 1.76 14.75 4.23
C THR A 154 2.21 13.30 4.11
N LEU A 155 1.32 12.40 3.70
CA LEU A 155 1.65 11.00 3.40
C LEU A 155 1.29 10.69 1.94
N VAL A 156 2.24 10.16 1.19
CA VAL A 156 2.12 9.95 -0.26
C VAL A 156 2.33 8.49 -0.59
N LEU A 157 1.41 7.94 -1.39
CA LEU A 157 1.52 6.62 -2.02
C LEU A 157 1.45 6.80 -3.54
N GLU A 158 2.43 6.25 -4.24
CA GLU A 158 2.48 6.21 -5.70
C GLU A 158 2.59 4.77 -6.16
N SER A 159 1.88 4.41 -7.21
CA SER A 159 1.97 3.10 -7.83
C SER A 159 2.18 3.19 -9.34
N PHE A 160 2.93 2.22 -9.86
CA PHE A 160 3.34 2.16 -11.26
C PHE A 160 3.10 0.75 -11.81
N ASN A 161 2.53 0.69 -13.00
CA ASN A 161 2.46 -0.53 -13.81
C ASN A 161 3.78 -0.69 -14.54
N ILE A 162 4.32 -1.91 -14.56
CA ILE A 162 5.51 -2.24 -15.32
C ILE A 162 5.13 -3.33 -16.32
N SER A 163 5.23 -3.01 -17.61
CA SER A 163 4.95 -3.95 -18.69
C SER A 163 5.94 -5.13 -18.68
N PRO A 164 5.62 -6.25 -19.34
CA PRO A 164 6.56 -7.37 -19.47
C PRO A 164 7.89 -6.99 -20.14
N GLU A 165 7.88 -5.95 -20.98
CA GLU A 165 9.04 -5.37 -21.64
C GLU A 165 9.83 -4.42 -20.72
N GLY A 166 9.32 -4.12 -19.53
CA GLY A 166 9.93 -3.27 -18.53
C GLY A 166 9.58 -1.78 -18.66
N HIS A 167 8.61 -1.42 -19.50
CA HIS A 167 8.13 -0.04 -19.56
C HIS A 167 7.31 0.29 -18.30
N GLU A 168 7.56 1.45 -17.71
CA GLU A 168 6.92 1.84 -16.46
C GLU A 168 5.99 3.03 -16.66
N ASP A 169 4.73 2.82 -16.29
CA ASP A 169 3.65 3.80 -16.40
C ASP A 169 3.04 4.10 -15.04
N ARG A 170 2.68 5.36 -14.81
CA ARG A 170 2.01 5.77 -13.58
C ARG A 170 0.60 5.18 -13.54
N ALA A 171 0.24 4.57 -12.40
CA ALA A 171 -1.07 3.97 -12.18
C ALA A 171 -1.88 4.73 -11.12
N VAL A 172 -1.27 5.04 -9.98
CA VAL A 172 -1.96 5.69 -8.85
C VAL A 172 -1.06 6.74 -8.20
N GLU A 173 -1.64 7.88 -7.82
CA GLU A 173 -1.04 8.87 -6.93
C GLU A 173 -2.07 9.20 -5.85
N THR A 174 -1.73 8.92 -4.60
CA THR A 174 -2.55 9.29 -3.44
C THR A 174 -1.73 10.21 -2.55
N ARG A 175 -2.20 11.45 -2.36
CA ARG A 175 -1.53 12.45 -1.53
C ARG A 175 -2.45 12.85 -0.39
N LEU A 176 -2.15 12.38 0.82
CA LEU A 176 -3.00 12.55 1.98
C LEU A 176 -2.43 13.60 2.94
N THR A 177 -3.33 14.35 3.56
CA THR A 177 -3.05 15.28 4.64
C THR A 177 -3.47 14.67 5.97
N ARG A 178 -2.66 14.85 7.01
CA ARG A 178 -2.96 14.34 8.35
C ARG A 178 -4.21 15.00 8.91
N ARG A 179 -5.16 14.19 9.39
CA ARG A 179 -6.32 14.69 10.15
C ARG A 179 -5.89 14.91 11.59
N ARG A 180 -6.04 16.15 12.06
CA ARG A 180 -5.90 16.48 13.48
C ARG A 180 -7.23 16.23 14.15
N GLU A 181 -7.21 15.53 15.28
CA GLU A 181 -8.40 15.46 16.15
C GLU A 181 -8.64 16.87 16.72
N ALA A 182 -9.92 17.25 16.80
CA ALA A 182 -10.35 18.55 17.31
C ALA A 182 -10.36 18.56 18.84
#